data_AF-A0A496L1K7-F1
#
_entry.id   AF-A0A496L1K7-F1
#
_cell.length_a   1.000
_cell.length_b   1.000
_cell.length_c   1.000
_cell.angle_alpha   90.00
_cell.angle_beta   90.00
_cell.angle_gamma   90.00
#
_symmetry.space_group_name_H-M   'P 1'
#
loop_
_entity.id
_entity.type
_entity.pdbx_description
1 polymer ?
#
loop_
_entity_poly.entity_id
_entity_poly.type
_entity_poly.pdbx_seq_one_letter_code
_entity_poly.pdbx_strand_id
1 'polypeptide(L)'
;HVVIATSEEQLKKMLRDGEADFAAYKLPTTKAIRKEFLATDVEVMSPVVLVQPRKNRPIRNIMQLIDRDVYVQHKSKYCTRLRHLNDEIGGGINIKYISDTLNIEQIIYRVSKNKIPLTVADKDVAELGKKYFNNIDIGMLISIPLPKGWIVRRDAPKLDSAINAWYADISNSKYLKYTSNKYLSRSNYFDLVVSEGYISPYDSIFRLNADVLGWDWRFLAAMAFNESRFNPNTVSANGAIGIMQLMRRTGIKYGLNDSTFLEPSANIAAATKLISSLDKMFDFITDSVERKKTVVAAYNAGQGHIWDAIRLARKYGSNPQKWSNIEKYLLLKSKPKYYNDKVVKLGYFRAQHTSRFVKDVFATYNKYISLKIDK
;
A
#
# COMPACT_ATOMS: atom_id res chain seq x y z
N HIS A 1 -12.14 -12.33 18.34
CA HIS A 1 -12.09 -13.01 17.02
C HIS A 1 -12.56 -12.02 15.96
N VAL A 2 -11.96 -11.97 14.77
CA VAL A 2 -12.37 -11.06 13.68
C VAL A 2 -12.89 -11.92 12.54
N VAL A 3 -14.08 -11.60 12.04
CA VAL A 3 -14.73 -12.28 10.92
C VAL A 3 -14.94 -11.29 9.78
N ILE A 4 -14.86 -11.77 8.54
CA ILE A 4 -14.97 -10.93 7.34
C ILE A 4 -16.28 -11.28 6.63
N ALA A 5 -17.16 -10.30 6.48
CA ALA A 5 -18.34 -10.42 5.65
C ALA A 5 -17.99 -10.11 4.18
N THR A 6 -18.59 -10.86 3.26
CA THR A 6 -18.41 -10.69 1.81
C THR A 6 -19.36 -9.64 1.21
N SER A 7 -20.35 -9.18 1.99
CA SER A 7 -21.27 -8.10 1.59
C SER A 7 -21.85 -7.37 2.81
N GLU A 8 -22.41 -6.17 2.59
CA GLU A 8 -23.12 -5.42 3.64
C GLU A 8 -24.33 -6.20 4.20
N GLU A 9 -25.02 -6.96 3.36
CA GLU A 9 -26.16 -7.78 3.80
C GLU A 9 -25.73 -8.96 4.65
N GLN A 10 -24.62 -9.62 4.29
CA GLN A 10 -24.03 -10.65 5.15
C GLN A 10 -23.57 -10.04 6.47
N LEU A 11 -22.93 -8.87 6.45
CA LEU A 11 -22.49 -8.16 7.65
C LEU A 11 -23.66 -7.89 8.61
N LYS A 12 -24.78 -7.37 8.10
CA LYS A 12 -26.00 -7.15 8.91
C LYS A 12 -26.59 -8.47 9.41
N LYS A 13 -26.59 -9.52 8.57
CA LYS A 13 -27.06 -10.86 8.96
C LYS A 13 -26.24 -11.44 10.12
N MET A 14 -24.91 -11.37 10.04
CA MET A 14 -24.01 -11.84 11.10
C MET A 14 -24.26 -11.13 12.44
N LEU A 15 -24.58 -9.84 12.42
CA LEU A 15 -24.98 -9.11 13.62
C LEU A 15 -26.34 -9.57 14.15
N ARG A 16 -27.33 -9.79 13.28
CA ARG A 16 -28.66 -10.30 13.68
C ARG A 16 -28.58 -11.68 14.29
N ASP A 17 -27.73 -12.54 13.75
CA ASP A 17 -27.59 -13.93 14.18
C ASP A 17 -26.66 -14.10 15.39
N GLY A 18 -26.06 -13.00 15.87
CA GLY A 18 -25.13 -13.03 17.01
C GLY A 18 -23.75 -13.63 16.68
N GLU A 19 -23.42 -13.81 15.41
CA GLU A 19 -22.10 -14.26 14.95
C GLU A 19 -21.01 -13.17 15.15
N ALA A 20 -21.43 -11.91 15.27
CA ALA A 20 -20.57 -10.77 15.58
C ALA A 20 -21.28 -9.76 16.51
N ASP A 21 -20.51 -9.07 17.35
CA ASP A 21 -21.06 -8.09 18.30
C ASP A 21 -21.20 -6.68 17.73
N PHE A 22 -20.29 -6.29 16.83
CA PHE A 22 -20.32 -5.01 16.12
C PHE A 22 -19.59 -5.13 14.78
N ALA A 23 -19.88 -4.20 13.88
CA ALA A 23 -19.22 -4.12 12.58
C ALA A 23 -18.39 -2.84 12.45
N ALA A 24 -17.08 -3.01 12.35
CA ALA A 24 -16.12 -1.94 12.09
C ALA A 24 -16.09 -1.52 10.60
N TYR A 25 -17.25 -1.23 10.02
CA TYR A 25 -17.43 -0.83 8.63
C TYR A 25 -18.31 0.43 8.56
N LYS A 26 -17.88 1.45 7.82
CA LYS A 26 -18.57 2.75 7.75
C LYS A 26 -19.86 2.66 6.94
N LEU A 27 -20.99 2.44 7.61
CA LEU A 27 -22.32 2.41 7.01
C LEU A 27 -23.05 3.74 7.24
N PRO A 28 -23.85 4.22 6.27
CA PRO A 28 -24.72 5.37 6.48
C PRO A 28 -25.67 5.16 7.67
N THR A 29 -25.63 6.03 8.68
CA THR A 29 -26.40 5.87 9.94
C THR A 29 -27.84 6.38 9.80
N THR A 30 -28.53 5.89 8.75
CA THR A 30 -29.91 6.27 8.40
C THR A 30 -30.93 5.82 9.45
N LYS A 31 -32.15 6.38 9.41
CA LYS A 31 -33.27 5.94 10.26
C LYS A 31 -33.54 4.44 10.16
N ALA A 32 -33.40 3.85 8.97
CA ALA A 32 -33.58 2.41 8.75
C ALA A 32 -32.52 1.60 9.51
N ILE A 33 -31.25 1.97 9.38
CA ILE A 33 -30.16 1.33 10.13
C ILE A 33 -30.36 1.49 11.64
N ARG A 34 -30.73 2.70 12.11
CA ARG A 34 -30.98 2.96 13.54
C ARG A 34 -32.23 2.27 14.09
N LYS A 35 -33.12 1.74 13.23
CA LYS A 35 -34.25 0.90 13.64
C LYS A 35 -33.81 -0.54 13.92
N GLU A 36 -32.77 -1.02 13.24
CA GLU A 36 -32.27 -2.39 13.38
C GLU A 36 -31.06 -2.50 14.31
N PHE A 37 -30.19 -1.49 14.33
CA PHE A 37 -28.89 -1.50 15.01
C PHE A 37 -28.68 -0.22 15.81
N LEU A 38 -27.76 -0.26 16.79
CA LEU A 38 -27.17 0.95 17.36
C LEU A 38 -26.08 1.45 16.40
N ALA A 39 -25.88 2.75 16.35
CA ALA A 39 -24.87 3.37 15.49
C ALA A 39 -23.95 4.23 16.35
N THR A 40 -22.66 3.92 16.29
CA THR A 40 -21.61 4.54 17.11
C THR A 40 -21.30 5.97 16.66
N ASP A 41 -20.71 6.77 17.54
CA ASP A 41 -20.23 8.13 17.27
C ASP A 41 -18.89 8.16 16.49
N VAL A 42 -18.42 7.01 15.99
CA VAL A 42 -17.30 6.88 15.05
C VAL A 42 -17.72 7.41 13.66
N GLU A 43 -18.21 8.64 13.60
CA GLU A 43 -18.85 9.20 12.42
C GLU A 43 -17.86 9.94 11.51
N VAL A 44 -17.93 9.62 10.23
CA VAL A 44 -17.30 10.40 9.16
C VAL A 44 -18.37 10.91 8.21
N MET A 45 -18.41 12.23 8.03
CA MET A 45 -19.25 12.86 7.01
C MET A 45 -18.56 12.71 5.65
N SER A 46 -19.06 11.79 4.83
CA SER A 46 -18.46 11.53 3.51
C SER A 46 -19.56 11.43 2.44
N PRO A 47 -19.60 12.35 1.45
CA PRO A 47 -20.49 12.21 0.31
C PRO A 47 -19.97 11.12 -0.65
N VAL A 48 -20.83 10.67 -1.56
CA VAL A 48 -20.42 9.91 -2.74
C VAL A 48 -20.07 10.89 -3.85
N VAL A 49 -18.98 10.64 -4.57
CA VAL A 49 -18.51 11.43 -5.71
C VAL A 49 -18.42 10.58 -6.96
N LEU A 50 -18.55 11.23 -8.11
CA LEU A 50 -18.21 10.65 -9.40
C LEU A 50 -16.69 10.60 -9.54
N VAL A 51 -16.17 9.44 -9.93
CA VAL A 51 -14.76 9.26 -10.29
C VAL A 51 -14.69 9.12 -11.81
N GLN A 52 -13.93 10.01 -12.44
CA GLN A 52 -13.81 10.11 -13.90
C GLN A 52 -12.36 10.41 -14.32
N PRO A 53 -11.95 10.12 -15.56
CA PRO A 53 -10.65 10.56 -16.07
C PRO A 53 -10.58 12.08 -16.11
N ARG A 54 -9.41 12.64 -15.79
CA ARG A 54 -9.17 14.08 -15.84
C ARG A 54 -9.11 14.52 -17.31
N LYS A 55 -10.09 15.32 -17.72
CA LYS A 55 -10.21 15.92 -19.06
C LYS A 55 -10.43 17.43 -18.93
N ASN A 56 -10.26 18.18 -20.03
CA ASN A 56 -10.46 19.64 -20.04
C ASN A 56 -11.89 20.05 -19.65
N ARG A 57 -12.89 19.21 -19.94
CA ARG A 57 -14.30 19.43 -19.59
C ARG A 57 -14.83 18.23 -18.80
N PRO A 58 -14.55 18.14 -17.50
CA PRO A 58 -15.07 17.06 -16.66
C PRO A 58 -16.58 17.23 -16.45
N ILE A 59 -17.27 16.13 -16.16
CA ILE A 59 -18.66 16.11 -15.75
C ILE A 59 -18.76 16.81 -14.40
N ARG A 60 -19.64 17.79 -14.29
CA ARG A 60 -19.82 18.65 -13.11
C ARG A 60 -21.27 18.73 -12.63
N ASN A 61 -22.23 18.27 -13.42
CA ASN A 61 -23.63 18.25 -13.05
C ASN A 61 -24.26 16.89 -13.33
N ILE A 62 -25.38 16.59 -12.66
CA ILE A 62 -26.05 15.29 -12.75
C ILE A 62 -26.61 15.04 -14.16
N MET A 63 -27.14 16.08 -14.82
CA MET A 63 -27.72 15.96 -16.17
C MET A 63 -26.71 15.47 -17.21
N GLN A 64 -25.41 15.74 -17.02
CA GLN A 64 -24.34 15.26 -17.90
C GLN A 64 -24.05 13.74 -17.77
N LEU A 65 -24.67 13.05 -16.81
CA LEU A 65 -24.62 11.59 -16.69
C LEU A 65 -25.63 10.87 -17.58
N ILE A 66 -26.57 11.59 -18.19
CA ILE A 66 -27.48 11.02 -19.19
C ILE A 66 -26.64 10.45 -20.35
N ASP A 67 -26.99 9.24 -20.77
CA ASP A 67 -26.33 8.41 -21.77
C ASP A 67 -24.88 8.05 -21.42
N ARG A 68 -24.47 8.19 -20.15
CA ARG A 68 -23.13 7.80 -19.69
C ARG A 68 -23.13 6.44 -19.02
N ASP A 69 -22.15 5.62 -19.39
CA ASP A 69 -21.86 4.37 -18.72
C ASP A 69 -21.19 4.64 -17.37
N VAL A 70 -21.83 4.22 -16.28
CA VAL A 70 -21.30 4.31 -14.92
C VAL A 70 -21.22 2.92 -14.31
N TYR A 71 -20.00 2.48 -13.98
CA TYR A 71 -19.72 1.13 -13.52
C TYR A 71 -19.76 1.05 -11.98
N VAL A 72 -20.53 0.11 -11.45
CA VAL A 72 -20.68 -0.15 -10.01
C VAL A 72 -20.86 -1.64 -9.75
N GLN A 73 -20.55 -2.11 -8.54
CA GLN A 73 -20.87 -3.49 -8.17
C GLN A 73 -22.37 -3.63 -7.94
N HIS A 74 -23.00 -4.69 -8.47
CA HIS A 74 -24.46 -4.85 -8.50
C HIS A 74 -25.13 -4.73 -7.11
N LYS A 75 -24.50 -5.27 -6.06
CA LYS A 75 -25.06 -5.29 -4.69
C LYS A 75 -24.41 -4.26 -3.74
N SER A 76 -23.75 -3.23 -4.28
CA SER A 76 -23.10 -2.21 -3.47
C SER A 76 -24.05 -1.06 -3.12
N LYS A 77 -23.75 -0.35 -2.02
CA LYS A 77 -24.38 0.93 -1.68
C LYS A 77 -24.30 1.97 -2.81
N TYR A 78 -23.24 1.89 -3.63
CA TYR A 78 -23.03 2.75 -4.79
C TYR A 78 -24.06 2.48 -5.89
N CYS A 79 -24.38 1.22 -6.15
CA CYS A 79 -25.43 0.85 -7.10
C CYS A 79 -26.80 1.34 -6.65
N THR A 80 -27.15 1.13 -5.38
CA THR A 80 -28.42 1.63 -4.83
C THR A 80 -28.52 3.15 -4.95
N ARG A 81 -27.48 3.90 -4.56
CA ARG A 81 -27.49 5.36 -4.67
C ARG A 81 -27.63 5.82 -6.12
N LEU A 82 -26.94 5.18 -7.05
CA LEU A 82 -26.97 5.54 -8.46
C LEU A 82 -28.32 5.24 -9.11
N ARG A 83 -28.99 4.15 -8.73
CA ARG A 83 -30.37 3.86 -9.16
C ARG A 83 -31.34 4.95 -8.67
N HIS A 84 -31.30 5.32 -7.39
CA HIS A 84 -32.13 6.40 -6.89
C HIS A 84 -31.85 7.73 -7.61
N LEU A 85 -30.58 8.05 -7.86
CA LEU A 85 -30.20 9.25 -8.60
C LEU A 85 -30.72 9.20 -10.05
N ASN A 86 -30.68 8.04 -10.70
CA ASN A 86 -31.21 7.85 -12.04
C ASN A 86 -32.73 8.07 -12.07
N ASP A 87 -33.45 7.55 -11.07
CA ASP A 87 -34.90 7.75 -10.96
C ASP A 87 -35.26 9.22 -10.66
N GLU A 88 -34.49 9.88 -9.79
CA GLU A 88 -34.62 11.31 -9.45
C GLU A 88 -34.56 12.23 -10.69
N ILE A 89 -33.82 11.83 -11.73
CA ILE A 89 -33.63 12.64 -12.95
C ILE A 89 -34.47 12.18 -14.14
N GLY A 90 -35.38 11.22 -13.95
CA GLY A 90 -36.20 10.67 -15.02
C GLY A 90 -35.49 9.65 -15.92
N GLY A 91 -34.35 9.12 -15.50
CA GLY A 91 -33.60 8.07 -16.18
C GLY A 91 -32.40 8.55 -17.01
N GLY A 92 -31.89 7.65 -17.85
CA GLY A 92 -30.83 7.93 -18.82
C GLY A 92 -29.40 7.59 -18.39
N ILE A 93 -29.13 7.27 -17.12
CA ILE A 93 -27.82 6.79 -16.69
C ILE A 93 -27.68 5.31 -17.06
N ASN A 94 -26.66 4.97 -17.84
CA ASN A 94 -26.36 3.58 -18.20
C ASN A 94 -25.57 2.91 -17.06
N ILE A 95 -26.29 2.34 -16.09
CA ILE A 95 -25.67 1.65 -14.95
C ILE A 95 -25.11 0.30 -15.41
N LYS A 96 -23.78 0.18 -15.44
CA LYS A 96 -23.06 -1.05 -15.81
C LYS A 96 -22.57 -1.77 -14.55
N TYR A 97 -22.61 -3.09 -14.58
CA TYR A 97 -22.16 -3.91 -13.46
C TYR A 97 -20.72 -4.38 -13.66
N ILE A 98 -19.94 -4.32 -12.58
CA ILE A 98 -18.58 -4.85 -12.51
C ILE A 98 -18.48 -5.93 -11.43
N SER A 99 -17.47 -6.80 -11.54
CA SER A 99 -17.24 -7.93 -10.64
C SER A 99 -17.30 -7.53 -9.17
N ASP A 100 -18.02 -8.32 -8.37
CA ASP A 100 -18.14 -8.18 -6.92
C ASP A 100 -16.85 -8.54 -6.18
N THR A 101 -15.93 -9.26 -6.83
CA THR A 101 -14.59 -9.56 -6.30
C THR A 101 -13.65 -8.35 -6.27
N LEU A 102 -14.00 -7.24 -6.94
CA LEU A 102 -13.16 -6.05 -7.01
C LEU A 102 -13.49 -5.08 -5.88
N ASN A 103 -12.47 -4.57 -5.20
CA ASN A 103 -12.67 -3.46 -4.27
C ASN A 103 -12.81 -2.12 -5.01
N ILE A 104 -13.29 -1.10 -4.29
CA ILE A 104 -13.56 0.22 -4.89
C ILE A 104 -12.29 0.91 -5.41
N GLU A 105 -11.14 0.68 -4.76
CA GLU A 105 -9.84 1.20 -5.17
C GLU A 105 -9.38 0.64 -6.52
N GLN A 106 -9.58 -0.65 -6.76
CA GLN A 106 -9.32 -1.33 -8.03
C GLN A 106 -10.25 -0.83 -9.15
N ILE A 107 -11.50 -0.48 -8.80
CA ILE A 107 -12.43 0.12 -9.75
C ILE A 107 -11.97 1.54 -10.11
N ILE A 108 -11.53 2.34 -9.13
CA ILE A 108 -10.92 3.66 -9.35
C ILE A 108 -9.65 3.55 -10.23
N TYR A 109 -8.81 2.53 -10.02
CA TYR A 109 -7.66 2.26 -10.88
C TYR A 109 -8.06 1.97 -12.33
N ARG A 110 -9.14 1.23 -12.57
CA ARG A 110 -9.63 0.99 -13.94
C ARG A 110 -10.09 2.27 -14.62
N VAL A 111 -10.68 3.21 -13.88
CA VAL A 111 -10.97 4.55 -14.40
C VAL A 111 -9.68 5.29 -14.76
N SER A 112 -8.65 5.24 -13.89
CA SER A 112 -7.37 5.89 -14.16
C SER A 112 -6.63 5.30 -15.36
N LYS A 113 -6.89 4.03 -15.71
CA LYS A 113 -6.37 3.38 -16.92
C LYS A 113 -7.28 3.50 -18.14
N ASN A 114 -8.38 4.25 -18.06
CA ASN A 114 -9.42 4.33 -19.10
C ASN A 114 -10.00 2.95 -19.51
N LYS A 115 -9.89 1.92 -18.65
CA LYS A 115 -10.50 0.61 -18.88
C LYS A 115 -12.02 0.67 -18.69
N ILE A 116 -12.49 1.55 -17.80
CA ILE A 116 -13.89 1.90 -17.63
C ILE A 116 -14.04 3.43 -17.59
N PRO A 117 -15.14 3.99 -18.11
CA PRO A 117 -15.29 5.44 -18.26
C PRO A 117 -15.57 6.16 -16.94
N LEU A 118 -16.45 5.65 -16.09
CA LEU A 118 -16.90 6.31 -14.86
C LEU A 118 -17.20 5.27 -13.78
N THR A 119 -16.97 5.64 -12.52
CA THR A 119 -17.51 4.94 -11.33
C THR A 119 -17.91 5.96 -10.27
N VAL A 120 -18.47 5.52 -9.15
CA VAL A 120 -18.76 6.38 -7.99
C VAL A 120 -18.15 5.77 -6.74
N ALA A 121 -17.65 6.60 -5.83
CA ALA A 121 -17.00 6.16 -4.61
C ALA A 121 -17.27 7.14 -3.47
N ASP A 122 -17.05 6.70 -2.23
CA ASP A 122 -17.02 7.63 -1.10
C ASP A 122 -15.88 8.65 -1.28
N LYS A 123 -16.12 9.91 -0.95
CA LYS A 123 -15.18 11.01 -1.21
C LYS A 123 -13.82 10.79 -0.54
N ASP A 124 -13.80 10.27 0.69
CA ASP A 124 -12.57 9.94 1.41
C ASP A 124 -11.73 8.88 0.68
N VAL A 125 -12.38 7.88 0.09
CA VAL A 125 -11.73 6.87 -0.75
C VAL A 125 -11.26 7.45 -2.08
N ALA A 126 -12.08 8.28 -2.72
CA ALA A 126 -11.76 8.91 -3.99
C ALA A 126 -10.60 9.92 -3.87
N GLU A 127 -10.54 10.66 -2.75
CA GLU A 127 -9.41 11.54 -2.42
C GLU A 127 -8.11 10.78 -2.25
N LEU A 128 -8.18 9.59 -1.64
CA LEU A 128 -7.03 8.69 -1.57
C LEU A 128 -6.61 8.23 -2.97
N GLY A 129 -7.56 7.80 -3.81
CA GLY A 129 -7.29 7.45 -5.21
C GLY A 129 -6.66 8.59 -6.01
N LYS A 130 -7.13 9.83 -5.84
CA LYS A 130 -6.58 11.02 -6.50
C LYS A 130 -5.14 11.32 -6.10
N LYS A 131 -4.73 10.98 -4.87
CA LYS A 131 -3.33 11.10 -4.43
C LYS A 131 -2.41 10.15 -5.20
N TYR A 132 -2.90 8.97 -5.61
CA TYR A 132 -2.13 7.98 -6.37
C TYR A 132 -2.25 8.15 -7.89
N PHE A 133 -3.42 8.56 -8.36
CA PHE A 133 -3.74 8.71 -9.78
C PHE A 133 -4.03 10.18 -10.07
N ASN A 134 -3.02 10.94 -10.48
CA ASN A 134 -3.16 12.38 -10.78
C ASN A 134 -4.03 12.68 -12.02
N ASN A 135 -4.40 11.63 -12.76
CA ASN A 135 -5.17 11.66 -14.00
C ASN A 135 -6.66 11.31 -13.79
N ILE A 136 -7.17 11.33 -12.55
CA ILE A 136 -8.61 11.26 -12.27
C ILE A 136 -9.13 12.59 -11.70
N ASP A 137 -10.42 12.82 -11.87
CA ASP A 137 -11.20 13.90 -11.28
C ASP A 137 -12.33 13.33 -10.40
N ILE A 138 -12.56 13.99 -9.26
CA ILE A 138 -13.52 13.56 -8.23
C ILE A 138 -14.45 14.70 -7.79
N GLY A 139 -14.54 15.77 -8.60
CA GLY A 139 -15.15 17.03 -8.15
C GLY A 139 -16.68 17.08 -8.25
N MET A 140 -17.31 16.08 -8.87
CA MET A 140 -18.77 16.02 -8.95
C MET A 140 -19.34 15.17 -7.81
N LEU A 141 -20.26 15.76 -7.05
CA LEU A 141 -20.99 15.07 -5.99
C LEU A 141 -22.15 14.25 -6.57
N ILE A 142 -22.32 13.03 -6.08
CA ILE A 142 -23.41 12.10 -6.38
C ILE A 142 -24.40 12.02 -5.22
N SER A 143 -23.95 12.34 -4.00
CA SER A 143 -24.81 12.47 -2.84
C SER A 143 -24.40 13.65 -1.98
N ILE A 144 -25.31 14.07 -1.12
CA ILE A 144 -24.98 14.91 0.03
C ILE A 144 -24.07 14.13 1.01
N PRO A 145 -23.26 14.83 1.84
CA PRO A 145 -22.55 14.21 2.94
C PRO A 145 -23.53 13.58 3.93
N LEU A 146 -23.33 12.29 4.24
CA LEU A 146 -24.09 11.57 5.25
C LEU A 146 -23.17 11.11 6.38
N PRO A 147 -23.65 11.08 7.62
CA PRO A 147 -22.92 10.46 8.72
C PRO A 147 -22.77 8.97 8.45
N LYS A 148 -21.54 8.48 8.55
CA LYS A 148 -21.23 7.05 8.42
C LYS A 148 -20.46 6.60 9.64
N GLY A 149 -20.95 5.55 10.29
CA GLY A 149 -20.38 5.02 11.53
C GLY A 149 -20.34 3.51 11.54
N TRP A 150 -19.76 2.96 12.59
CA TRP A 150 -19.88 1.54 12.91
C TRP A 150 -21.28 1.24 13.45
N ILE A 151 -21.69 -0.01 13.33
CA ILE A 151 -22.99 -0.47 13.85
C ILE A 151 -22.79 -1.58 14.87
N VAL A 152 -23.63 -1.57 15.90
CA VAL A 152 -23.60 -2.51 17.03
C VAL A 152 -24.98 -3.17 17.14
N ARG A 153 -25.03 -4.42 17.63
CA ARG A 153 -26.31 -5.08 17.89
C ARG A 153 -27.18 -4.26 18.86
N ARG A 154 -28.49 -4.30 18.66
CA ARG A 154 -29.44 -3.47 19.42
C ARG A 154 -29.54 -3.85 20.89
N ASP A 155 -29.27 -5.11 21.21
CA ASP A 155 -29.25 -5.68 22.56
C ASP A 155 -27.91 -5.47 23.30
N ALA A 156 -26.94 -4.79 22.69
CA ALA A 156 -25.60 -4.56 23.26
C ALA A 156 -25.28 -3.07 23.56
N PRO A 157 -26.13 -2.31 24.28
CA PRO A 157 -25.92 -0.88 24.53
C PRO A 157 -24.67 -0.57 25.37
N LYS A 158 -24.24 -1.51 26.23
CA LYS A 158 -22.99 -1.37 26.99
C LYS A 158 -21.75 -1.38 26.07
N LEU A 159 -21.78 -2.19 25.00
CA LEU A 159 -20.70 -2.24 24.02
C LEU A 159 -20.66 -0.96 23.18
N ASP A 160 -21.81 -0.48 22.73
CA ASP A 160 -21.92 0.81 22.03
C ASP A 160 -21.33 1.95 22.87
N SER A 161 -21.74 2.04 24.13
CA SER A 161 -21.20 3.04 25.08
C SER A 161 -19.68 2.92 25.26
N ALA A 162 -19.16 1.70 25.38
CA ALA A 162 -17.73 1.45 25.53
C ALA A 162 -16.93 1.83 24.27
N ILE A 163 -17.47 1.55 23.07
CA ILE A 163 -16.85 1.95 21.80
C ILE A 163 -16.83 3.47 21.67
N ASN A 164 -17.93 4.16 22.00
CA ASN A 164 -18.02 5.61 21.91
C ASN A 164 -17.06 6.28 22.92
N ALA A 165 -16.97 5.78 24.15
CA ALA A 165 -16.02 6.27 25.15
C ALA A 165 -14.56 6.05 24.72
N TRP A 166 -14.24 4.86 24.22
CA TRP A 166 -12.92 4.56 23.66
C TRP A 166 -12.57 5.50 22.50
N TYR A 167 -13.50 5.68 21.55
CA TYR A 167 -13.26 6.53 20.39
C TYR A 167 -13.08 7.99 20.77
N ALA A 168 -13.87 8.51 21.71
CA ALA A 168 -13.73 9.87 22.22
C ALA A 168 -12.31 10.12 22.77
N ASP A 169 -11.77 9.19 23.56
CA ASP A 169 -10.42 9.25 24.12
C ASP A 169 -9.33 9.23 23.02
N ILE A 170 -9.46 8.33 22.04
CA ILE A 170 -8.42 8.16 21.02
C ILE A 170 -8.52 9.13 19.84
N SER A 171 -9.68 9.74 19.58
CA SER A 171 -9.98 10.52 18.36
C SER A 171 -8.97 11.65 18.11
N ASN A 172 -8.51 12.31 19.17
CA ASN A 172 -7.54 13.39 19.12
C ASN A 172 -6.11 12.96 19.49
N SER A 173 -5.92 11.71 19.88
CA SER A 173 -4.64 11.19 20.35
C SER A 173 -3.58 11.21 19.25
N LYS A 174 -2.32 11.44 19.66
CA LYS A 174 -1.16 11.24 18.76
C LYS A 174 -1.09 9.80 18.25
N TYR A 175 -1.58 8.83 19.03
CA TYR A 175 -1.65 7.43 18.64
C TYR A 175 -2.57 7.18 17.45
N LEU A 176 -3.81 7.68 17.48
CA LEU A 176 -4.72 7.54 16.34
C LEU A 176 -4.24 8.35 15.14
N LYS A 177 -3.69 9.56 15.31
CA LYS A 177 -3.08 10.31 14.19
C LYS A 177 -1.89 9.55 13.58
N TYR A 178 -1.01 9.00 14.41
CA TYR A 178 0.12 8.19 13.96
C TYR A 178 -0.33 6.89 13.29
N THR A 179 -1.30 6.18 13.88
CA THR A 179 -1.85 4.91 13.40
C THR A 179 -2.64 5.12 12.11
N SER A 180 -3.53 6.11 12.06
CA SER A 180 -4.25 6.52 10.86
C SER A 180 -3.30 6.98 9.76
N ASN A 181 -2.25 7.75 10.04
CA ASN A 181 -1.24 8.01 9.02
C ASN A 181 -0.53 6.69 8.62
N LYS A 182 0.00 5.94 9.58
CA LYS A 182 0.65 4.65 9.36
C LYS A 182 -0.20 3.60 8.63
N TYR A 183 -1.52 3.62 8.70
CA TYR A 183 -2.38 2.59 8.09
C TYR A 183 -3.39 3.14 7.08
N LEU A 184 -3.62 4.45 6.97
CA LEU A 184 -4.41 5.08 5.89
C LEU A 184 -3.49 5.70 4.84
N SER A 185 -2.37 6.33 5.25
CA SER A 185 -1.29 6.72 4.34
C SER A 185 -0.37 5.55 3.96
N ARG A 186 -0.47 4.41 4.68
CA ARG A 186 0.05 3.10 4.25
C ARG A 186 -1.06 2.04 4.18
N SER A 187 -2.31 2.44 3.89
CA SER A 187 -3.38 1.46 3.71
C SER A 187 -2.95 0.40 2.70
N ASN A 188 -3.47 -0.81 2.90
CA ASN A 188 -3.26 -2.02 2.11
C ASN A 188 -3.71 -1.89 0.62
N TYR A 189 -3.68 -0.67 0.09
CA TYR A 189 -3.98 -0.19 -1.26
C TYR A 189 -3.22 -0.98 -2.35
N PHE A 190 -2.12 -1.66 -1.98
CA PHE A 190 -1.29 -2.47 -2.89
C PHE A 190 -1.22 -3.96 -2.58
N ASP A 191 -1.81 -4.46 -1.49
CA ASP A 191 -1.99 -5.92 -1.36
C ASP A 191 -2.99 -6.45 -2.41
N LEU A 192 -3.76 -5.56 -3.03
CA LEU A 192 -4.81 -5.85 -4.01
C LEU A 192 -4.43 -5.52 -5.46
N VAL A 193 -3.21 -5.03 -5.74
CA VAL A 193 -2.66 -5.01 -7.11
C VAL A 193 -2.02 -6.36 -7.40
N VAL A 194 -2.85 -7.40 -7.26
CA VAL A 194 -2.60 -8.78 -7.69
C VAL A 194 -3.71 -9.24 -8.65
N SER A 195 -4.79 -8.47 -8.83
CA SER A 195 -5.83 -8.80 -9.79
C SER A 195 -5.61 -8.04 -11.12
N GLU A 196 -5.53 -8.79 -12.22
CA GLU A 196 -5.25 -8.35 -13.61
C GLU A 196 -3.78 -8.23 -14.04
N GLY A 197 -2.88 -9.09 -13.53
CA GLY A 197 -1.57 -9.29 -14.16
C GLY A 197 -0.57 -8.13 -13.99
N TYR A 198 -0.72 -7.31 -12.96
CA TYR A 198 0.27 -6.30 -12.55
C TYR A 198 0.60 -6.50 -11.07
N ILE A 199 1.84 -6.20 -10.66
CA ILE A 199 2.33 -6.19 -9.26
C ILE A 199 2.22 -4.78 -8.65
N SER A 200 2.35 -3.74 -9.47
CA SER A 200 2.31 -2.34 -9.06
C SER A 200 1.93 -1.43 -10.25
N PRO A 201 1.62 -0.13 -10.02
CA PRO A 201 1.40 0.84 -11.08
C PRO A 201 2.70 1.22 -11.79
N TYR A 202 3.85 0.78 -11.25
CA TYR A 202 5.19 1.11 -11.68
C TYR A 202 5.89 -0.06 -12.38
N ASP A 203 5.17 -1.13 -12.72
CA ASP A 203 5.75 -2.34 -13.33
C ASP A 203 6.55 -2.04 -14.60
N SER A 204 6.07 -1.13 -15.45
CA SER A 204 6.81 -0.71 -16.64
C SER A 204 8.14 -0.02 -16.29
N ILE A 205 8.17 0.76 -15.21
CA ILE A 205 9.37 1.41 -14.69
C ILE A 205 10.32 0.37 -14.11
N PHE A 206 9.81 -0.60 -13.36
CA PHE A 206 10.62 -1.70 -12.83
C PHE A 206 11.21 -2.57 -13.94
N ARG A 207 10.43 -2.91 -14.98
CA ARG A 207 10.91 -3.66 -16.15
C ARG A 207 12.06 -2.94 -16.83
N LEU A 208 11.86 -1.67 -17.20
CA LEU A 208 12.89 -0.84 -17.84
C LEU A 208 14.20 -0.78 -17.05
N ASN A 209 14.13 -0.67 -15.73
CA ASN A 209 15.32 -0.55 -14.89
C ASN A 209 15.98 -1.89 -14.58
N ALA A 210 15.20 -2.97 -14.49
CA ALA A 210 15.72 -4.29 -14.19
C ALA A 210 16.50 -4.92 -15.35
N ASP A 211 16.13 -4.59 -16.60
CA ASP A 211 16.87 -4.99 -17.80
C ASP A 211 18.34 -4.51 -17.73
N VAL A 212 18.59 -3.31 -17.20
CA VAL A 212 19.95 -2.77 -16.99
C VAL A 212 20.75 -3.56 -15.96
N LEU A 213 20.07 -4.21 -15.00
CA LEU A 213 20.70 -5.01 -13.94
C LEU A 213 20.88 -6.49 -14.34
N GLY A 214 20.22 -6.95 -15.40
CA GLY A 214 20.06 -8.38 -15.66
C GLY A 214 19.30 -9.10 -14.54
N TRP A 215 18.46 -8.37 -13.80
CA TRP A 215 17.64 -8.91 -12.71
C TRP A 215 16.20 -9.05 -13.18
N ASP A 216 15.44 -9.95 -12.54
CA ASP A 216 14.00 -9.99 -12.73
C ASP A 216 13.36 -8.72 -12.15
N TRP A 217 12.56 -8.02 -12.94
CA TRP A 217 11.90 -6.78 -12.53
C TRP A 217 11.02 -6.94 -11.29
N ARG A 218 10.47 -8.14 -11.08
CA ARG A 218 9.66 -8.48 -9.91
C ARG A 218 10.51 -8.46 -8.64
N PHE A 219 11.83 -8.68 -8.73
CA PHE A 219 12.73 -8.57 -7.60
C PHE A 219 12.92 -7.11 -7.19
N LEU A 220 13.06 -6.20 -8.16
CA LEU A 220 13.13 -4.77 -7.91
C LEU A 220 11.81 -4.24 -7.32
N ALA A 221 10.68 -4.73 -7.83
CA ALA A 221 9.36 -4.46 -7.27
C ALA A 221 9.22 -5.00 -5.83
N ALA A 222 9.75 -6.19 -5.54
CA ALA A 222 9.76 -6.76 -4.19
C ALA A 222 10.58 -5.92 -3.21
N MET A 223 11.69 -5.33 -3.64
CA MET A 223 12.44 -4.36 -2.83
C MET A 223 11.58 -3.12 -2.54
N ALA A 224 11.00 -2.49 -3.56
CA ALA A 224 10.13 -1.32 -3.39
C ALA A 224 8.94 -1.57 -2.45
N PHE A 225 8.35 -2.77 -2.54
CA PHE A 225 7.25 -3.17 -1.67
C PHE A 225 7.69 -3.28 -0.19
N ASN A 226 8.88 -3.80 0.07
CA ASN A 226 9.39 -3.91 1.44
C ASN A 226 9.94 -2.60 1.99
N GLU A 227 10.34 -1.68 1.13
CA GLU A 227 10.78 -0.33 1.51
C GLU A 227 9.59 0.60 1.81
N SER A 228 8.63 0.71 0.88
CA SER A 228 7.58 1.74 0.92
C SER A 228 6.17 1.22 0.66
N ARG A 229 5.99 -0.09 0.40
CA ARG A 229 4.73 -0.64 -0.11
C ARG A 229 4.26 0.09 -1.38
N PHE A 230 5.21 0.42 -2.26
CA PHE A 230 5.01 1.20 -3.47
C PHE A 230 4.52 2.65 -3.25
N ASN A 231 4.58 3.21 -2.03
CA ASN A 231 4.17 4.59 -1.81
C ASN A 231 5.34 5.57 -2.08
N PRO A 232 5.27 6.38 -3.16
CA PRO A 232 6.35 7.29 -3.53
C PRO A 232 6.48 8.50 -2.61
N ASN A 233 5.47 8.78 -1.78
CA ASN A 233 5.45 9.90 -0.85
C ASN A 233 5.98 9.52 0.56
N THR A 234 6.59 8.33 0.69
CA THR A 234 7.06 7.83 1.99
C THR A 234 8.35 8.52 2.42
N VAL A 235 8.34 9.04 3.65
CA VAL A 235 9.54 9.48 4.37
C VAL A 235 9.67 8.66 5.64
N SER A 236 10.77 7.92 5.82
CA SER A 236 11.00 7.15 7.05
C SER A 236 11.42 8.03 8.21
N ALA A 237 11.29 7.51 9.44
CA ALA A 237 11.78 8.20 10.64
C ALA A 237 13.29 8.50 10.60
N ASN A 238 14.05 7.73 9.80
CA ASN A 238 15.49 7.91 9.62
C ASN A 238 15.83 8.84 8.43
N GLY A 239 14.83 9.40 7.74
CA GLY A 239 15.02 10.34 6.63
C GLY A 239 15.25 9.70 5.25
N ALA A 240 14.87 8.44 5.08
CA ALA A 240 14.83 7.80 3.77
C ALA A 240 13.59 8.24 2.99
N ILE A 241 13.70 8.53 1.69
CA ILE A 241 12.67 9.21 0.91
C ILE A 241 12.33 8.42 -0.37
N GLY A 242 11.04 8.37 -0.70
CA GLY A 242 10.55 7.89 -1.99
C GLY A 242 10.24 6.40 -2.04
N ILE A 243 9.84 5.92 -3.21
CA ILE A 243 9.35 4.54 -3.38
C ILE A 243 10.42 3.46 -3.06
N MET A 244 11.70 3.77 -3.24
CA MET A 244 12.83 2.90 -2.91
C MET A 244 13.52 3.30 -1.60
N GLN A 245 13.00 4.28 -0.86
CA GLN A 245 13.55 4.72 0.44
C GLN A 245 15.06 5.01 0.40
N LEU A 246 15.47 5.95 -0.47
CA LEU A 246 16.87 6.38 -0.53
C LEU A 246 17.14 7.48 0.50
N MET A 247 18.25 7.36 1.24
CA MET A 247 18.78 8.44 2.06
C MET A 247 19.19 9.62 1.17
N ARG A 248 18.94 10.87 1.60
CA ARG A 248 19.19 12.07 0.77
C ARG A 248 20.61 12.11 0.16
N ARG A 249 21.64 11.88 0.95
CA ARG A 249 23.04 11.84 0.47
C ARG A 249 23.25 10.78 -0.62
N THR A 250 22.65 9.61 -0.45
CA THR A 250 22.74 8.50 -1.41
C THR A 250 21.96 8.81 -2.67
N GLY A 251 20.74 9.33 -2.55
CA GLY A 251 19.92 9.72 -3.69
C GLY A 251 20.61 10.75 -4.57
N ILE A 252 21.18 11.80 -3.98
CA ILE A 252 21.93 12.84 -4.70
C ILE A 252 23.13 12.23 -5.45
N LYS A 253 23.88 11.34 -4.78
CA LYS A 253 25.01 10.63 -5.41
C LYS A 253 24.60 9.86 -6.67
N TYR A 254 23.37 9.35 -6.73
CA TYR A 254 22.86 8.58 -7.87
C TYR A 254 21.91 9.37 -8.80
N GLY A 255 21.91 10.70 -8.68
CA GLY A 255 21.28 11.61 -9.65
C GLY A 255 19.91 12.16 -9.25
N LEU A 256 19.50 12.03 -7.98
CA LEU A 256 18.33 12.75 -7.46
C LEU A 256 18.66 14.19 -7.08
N ASN A 257 17.64 15.03 -7.06
CA ASN A 257 17.67 16.37 -6.50
C ASN A 257 16.40 16.58 -5.66
N ASP A 258 16.28 17.73 -4.99
CA ASP A 258 15.20 17.98 -4.02
C ASP A 258 13.79 17.86 -4.62
N SER A 259 13.64 18.06 -5.93
CA SER A 259 12.36 17.94 -6.64
C SER A 259 12.05 16.52 -7.12
N THR A 260 13.03 15.60 -7.17
CA THR A 260 12.86 14.28 -7.79
C THR A 260 12.82 13.11 -6.80
N PHE A 261 13.03 13.35 -5.51
CA PHE A 261 13.02 12.29 -4.50
C PHE A 261 11.68 11.54 -4.41
N LEU A 262 10.57 12.23 -4.61
CA LEU A 262 9.22 11.66 -4.57
C LEU A 262 8.72 11.22 -5.95
N GLU A 263 9.50 11.45 -7.02
CA GLU A 263 9.14 11.01 -8.36
C GLU A 263 9.49 9.53 -8.55
N PRO A 264 8.51 8.63 -8.75
CA PRO A 264 8.75 7.18 -8.77
C PRO A 264 9.82 6.77 -9.79
N SER A 265 9.75 7.31 -11.01
CA SER A 265 10.69 6.98 -12.10
C SER A 265 12.13 7.33 -11.73
N ALA A 266 12.34 8.55 -11.24
CA ALA A 266 13.66 9.03 -10.84
C ALA A 266 14.21 8.24 -9.63
N ASN A 267 13.37 8.02 -8.62
CA ASN A 267 13.75 7.32 -7.39
C ASN A 267 14.10 5.84 -7.66
N ILE A 268 13.33 5.16 -8.52
CA ILE A 268 13.63 3.78 -8.98
C ILE A 268 14.93 3.75 -9.79
N ALA A 269 15.14 4.69 -10.71
CA ALA A 269 16.37 4.75 -11.49
C ALA A 269 17.62 4.98 -10.62
N ALA A 270 17.53 5.88 -9.62
CA ALA A 270 18.62 6.12 -8.68
C ALA A 270 18.92 4.88 -7.83
N ALA A 271 17.89 4.18 -7.34
CA ALA A 271 18.06 2.94 -6.59
C ALA A 271 18.68 1.83 -7.45
N THR A 272 18.30 1.74 -8.72
CA THR A 272 18.85 0.80 -9.69
C THR A 272 20.35 1.04 -9.91
N LYS A 273 20.77 2.30 -10.05
CA LYS A 273 22.20 2.65 -10.13
C LYS A 273 22.97 2.27 -8.85
N LEU A 274 22.38 2.49 -7.67
CA LEU A 274 22.95 2.04 -6.41
C LEU A 274 23.10 0.51 -6.38
N ILE A 275 22.05 -0.23 -6.73
CA ILE A 275 22.05 -1.70 -6.77
C ILE A 275 23.13 -2.21 -7.74
N SER A 276 23.23 -1.63 -8.94
CA SER A 276 24.30 -1.95 -9.91
C SER A 276 25.69 -1.73 -9.33
N SER A 277 25.90 -0.61 -8.61
CA SER A 277 27.18 -0.33 -7.95
C SER A 277 27.50 -1.35 -6.85
N LEU A 278 26.49 -1.79 -6.10
CA LEU A 278 26.65 -2.81 -5.06
C LEU A 278 26.91 -4.19 -5.66
N ASP A 279 26.19 -4.57 -6.72
CA ASP A 279 26.36 -5.86 -7.39
C ASP A 279 27.78 -6.01 -7.95
N LYS A 280 28.30 -4.97 -8.63
CA LYS A 280 29.70 -4.89 -9.06
C LYS A 280 30.68 -4.98 -7.89
N MET A 281 30.37 -4.36 -6.75
CA MET A 281 31.23 -4.40 -5.56
C MET A 281 31.36 -5.81 -4.97
N PHE A 282 30.33 -6.64 -5.13
CA PHE A 282 30.28 -8.01 -4.60
C PHE A 282 30.41 -9.08 -5.69
N ASP A 283 30.92 -8.73 -6.88
CA ASP A 283 31.07 -9.65 -8.02
C ASP A 283 31.99 -10.85 -7.73
N PHE A 284 32.88 -10.72 -6.73
CA PHE A 284 33.68 -11.86 -6.26
C PHE A 284 32.83 -13.00 -5.67
N ILE A 285 31.56 -12.76 -5.30
CA ILE A 285 30.61 -13.78 -4.89
C ILE A 285 30.03 -14.41 -6.16
N THR A 286 30.50 -15.60 -6.50
CA THR A 286 30.23 -16.24 -7.81
C THR A 286 28.78 -16.71 -7.96
N ASP A 287 28.16 -17.20 -6.88
CA ASP A 287 26.74 -17.58 -6.90
C ASP A 287 25.85 -16.32 -6.96
N SER A 288 25.04 -16.22 -8.02
CA SER A 288 24.20 -15.04 -8.27
C SER A 288 23.12 -14.82 -7.20
N VAL A 289 22.62 -15.88 -6.55
CA VAL A 289 21.59 -15.77 -5.52
C VAL A 289 22.21 -15.30 -4.20
N GLU A 290 23.37 -15.86 -3.83
CA GLU A 290 24.13 -15.42 -2.66
C GLU A 290 24.64 -13.99 -2.82
N ARG A 291 25.05 -13.60 -4.03
CA ARG A 291 25.38 -12.22 -4.37
C ARG A 291 24.17 -11.29 -4.22
N LYS A 292 23.01 -11.63 -4.81
CA LYS A 292 21.77 -10.85 -4.67
C LYS A 292 21.39 -10.64 -3.20
N LYS A 293 21.44 -11.68 -2.37
CA LYS A 293 21.19 -11.56 -0.91
C LYS A 293 22.15 -10.56 -0.25
N THR A 294 23.43 -10.63 -0.61
CA THR A 294 24.48 -9.72 -0.10
C THR A 294 24.24 -8.27 -0.56
N VAL A 295 23.84 -8.06 -1.82
CA VAL A 295 23.49 -6.75 -2.37
C VAL A 295 22.28 -6.14 -1.65
N VAL A 296 21.20 -6.91 -1.47
CA VAL A 296 20.00 -6.46 -0.73
C VAL A 296 20.35 -6.11 0.71
N ALA A 297 21.23 -6.88 1.36
CA ALA A 297 21.71 -6.56 2.69
C ALA A 297 22.52 -5.27 2.72
N ALA A 298 23.40 -5.06 1.74
CA ALA A 298 24.20 -3.83 1.61
C ALA A 298 23.36 -2.61 1.30
N TYR A 299 22.27 -2.79 0.55
CA TYR A 299 21.29 -1.75 0.28
C TYR A 299 20.65 -1.24 1.58
N ASN A 300 20.24 -2.17 2.46
CA ASN A 300 19.58 -1.84 3.73
C ASN A 300 20.54 -1.38 4.85
N ALA A 301 21.66 -2.07 5.04
CA ALA A 301 22.61 -1.81 6.13
C ALA A 301 23.76 -0.85 5.76
N GLY A 302 23.93 -0.56 4.48
CA GLY A 302 25.13 0.06 3.95
C GLY A 302 26.26 -0.94 3.73
N GLN A 303 26.98 -0.79 2.61
CA GLN A 303 28.05 -1.69 2.18
C GLN A 303 29.19 -1.86 3.20
N GLY A 304 29.46 -0.83 4.02
CA GLY A 304 30.55 -0.89 4.99
C GLY A 304 30.33 -1.95 6.08
N HIS A 305 29.09 -2.08 6.57
CA HIS A 305 28.77 -3.10 7.57
C HIS A 305 28.81 -4.51 6.98
N ILE A 306 28.45 -4.68 5.71
CA ILE A 306 28.58 -5.95 4.99
C ILE A 306 30.06 -6.32 4.81
N TRP A 307 30.92 -5.35 4.47
CA TRP A 307 32.37 -5.59 4.39
C TRP A 307 32.98 -6.00 5.73
N ASP A 308 32.55 -5.39 6.84
CA ASP A 308 32.97 -5.83 8.17
C ASP A 308 32.58 -7.29 8.43
N ALA A 309 31.35 -7.68 8.08
CA ALA A 309 30.88 -9.05 8.23
C ALA A 309 31.66 -10.04 7.33
N ILE A 310 32.00 -9.66 6.10
CA ILE A 310 32.84 -10.46 5.19
C ILE A 310 34.24 -10.66 5.77
N ARG A 311 34.86 -9.61 6.34
CA ARG A 311 36.19 -9.71 6.96
C ARG A 311 36.16 -10.60 8.19
N LEU A 312 35.13 -10.49 9.03
CA LEU A 312 34.90 -11.38 10.15
C LEU A 312 34.73 -12.84 9.68
N ALA A 313 33.92 -13.08 8.65
CA ALA A 313 33.74 -14.42 8.09
C ALA A 313 35.07 -15.05 7.65
N ARG A 314 35.90 -14.30 6.91
CA ARG A 314 37.24 -14.73 6.51
C ARG A 314 38.14 -15.01 7.71
N LYS A 315 38.21 -14.09 8.68
CA LYS A 315 39.04 -14.22 9.88
C LYS A 315 38.70 -15.47 10.68
N TYR A 316 37.41 -15.77 10.83
CA TYR A 316 36.91 -16.89 11.61
C TYR A 316 36.65 -18.15 10.75
N GLY A 317 37.29 -18.27 9.58
CA GLY A 317 37.31 -19.49 8.77
C GLY A 317 35.99 -19.86 8.07
N SER A 318 35.03 -18.93 7.99
CA SER A 318 33.76 -19.15 7.27
C SER A 318 33.87 -18.70 5.81
N ASN A 319 33.17 -19.40 4.91
CA ASN A 319 33.18 -19.09 3.49
C ASN A 319 32.40 -17.78 3.20
N PRO A 320 33.06 -16.69 2.73
CA PRO A 320 32.41 -15.42 2.42
C PRO A 320 31.64 -15.43 1.09
N GLN A 321 31.60 -16.56 0.37
CA GLN A 321 30.76 -16.75 -0.81
C GLN A 321 29.29 -17.04 -0.46
N LYS A 322 28.99 -17.38 0.82
CA LYS A 322 27.63 -17.70 1.27
C LYS A 322 27.07 -16.59 2.15
N TRP A 323 25.90 -16.07 1.78
CA TRP A 323 25.14 -15.10 2.55
C TRP A 323 24.86 -15.59 3.97
N SER A 324 24.54 -16.86 4.20
CA SER A 324 24.29 -17.39 5.55
C SER A 324 25.48 -17.18 6.50
N ASN A 325 26.70 -17.24 5.96
CA ASN A 325 27.91 -16.98 6.72
C ASN A 325 28.10 -15.47 6.95
N ILE A 326 27.89 -14.65 5.91
CA ILE A 326 27.95 -13.18 6.05
C ILE A 326 26.91 -12.70 7.07
N GLU A 327 25.67 -13.15 6.97
CA GLU A 327 24.54 -12.85 7.85
C GLU A 327 24.87 -13.19 9.31
N LYS A 328 25.45 -14.38 9.56
CA LYS A 328 25.90 -14.80 10.89
C LYS A 328 26.84 -13.75 11.51
N TYR A 329 27.90 -13.35 10.80
CA TYR A 329 28.85 -12.38 11.34
C TYR A 329 28.28 -10.97 11.42
N LEU A 330 27.37 -10.60 10.51
CA LEU A 330 26.65 -9.33 10.57
C LEU A 330 25.80 -9.23 11.85
N LEU A 331 25.08 -10.30 12.23
CA LEU A 331 24.31 -10.38 13.48
C LEU A 331 25.21 -10.35 14.73
N LEU A 332 26.38 -10.98 14.65
CA LEU A 332 27.35 -11.01 15.74
C LEU A 332 28.00 -9.64 16.00
N LYS A 333 27.93 -8.68 15.07
CA LYS A 333 28.36 -7.27 15.30
C LYS A 333 27.55 -6.52 16.37
N SER A 334 26.54 -7.16 16.95
CA SER A 334 25.87 -6.67 18.17
C SER A 334 26.60 -7.05 19.46
N LYS A 335 27.64 -7.89 19.39
CA LYS A 335 28.37 -8.43 20.54
C LYS A 335 29.79 -7.82 20.63
N PRO A 336 30.27 -7.41 21.83
CA PRO A 336 31.57 -6.76 22.03
C PRO A 336 32.76 -7.49 21.41
N LYS A 337 32.78 -8.82 21.53
CA LYS A 337 33.82 -9.68 20.93
C LYS A 337 34.02 -9.41 19.44
N TYR A 338 32.95 -9.13 18.70
CA TYR A 338 33.01 -9.02 17.24
C TYR A 338 33.06 -7.57 16.77
N TYR A 339 32.34 -6.64 17.40
CA TYR A 339 32.39 -5.25 16.94
C TYR A 339 33.69 -4.52 17.32
N ASN A 340 34.40 -4.98 18.35
CA ASN A 340 35.74 -4.49 18.70
C ASN A 340 36.88 -5.27 18.00
N ASP A 341 36.55 -6.19 17.08
CA ASP A 341 37.57 -6.94 16.36
C ASP A 341 38.39 -6.01 15.44
N LYS A 342 39.71 -6.18 15.40
CA LYS A 342 40.63 -5.37 14.59
C LYS A 342 40.28 -5.30 13.10
N VAL A 343 39.56 -6.29 12.56
CA VAL A 343 39.15 -6.28 11.13
C VAL A 343 37.87 -5.48 10.87
N VAL A 344 37.14 -5.08 11.92
CA VAL A 344 35.90 -4.30 11.84
C VAL A 344 36.22 -2.81 11.85
N LYS A 345 35.68 -2.08 10.87
CA LYS A 345 35.94 -0.64 10.70
C LYS A 345 34.83 0.25 11.25
N LEU A 346 33.58 -0.19 11.20
CA LEU A 346 32.42 0.63 11.58
C LEU A 346 31.86 0.32 12.97
N GLY A 347 32.47 -0.61 13.70
CA GLY A 347 32.06 -0.97 15.06
C GLY A 347 30.66 -1.61 15.13
N TYR A 348 29.93 -1.25 16.18
CA TYR A 348 28.67 -1.84 16.58
C TYR A 348 27.59 -1.78 15.49
N PHE A 349 26.85 -2.86 15.30
CA PHE A 349 25.70 -2.88 14.38
C PHE A 349 24.61 -3.88 14.82
N ARG A 350 23.34 -3.47 14.76
CA ARG A 350 22.17 -4.33 15.02
C ARG A 350 21.54 -4.80 13.71
N ALA A 351 21.91 -6.00 13.28
CA ALA A 351 21.54 -6.51 11.97
C ALA A 351 20.20 -7.25 11.88
N GLN A 352 19.41 -7.30 12.96
CA GLN A 352 18.14 -8.04 12.97
C GLN A 352 17.17 -7.54 11.90
N HIS A 353 17.10 -6.21 11.72
CA HIS A 353 16.27 -5.60 10.69
C HIS A 353 16.76 -5.97 9.28
N THR A 354 18.07 -5.90 9.04
CA THR A 354 18.67 -6.23 7.73
C THR A 354 18.47 -7.71 7.37
N SER A 355 18.71 -8.62 8.31
CA SER A 355 18.47 -10.06 8.13
C SER A 355 17.00 -10.33 7.75
N ARG A 356 16.06 -9.69 8.46
CA ARG A 356 14.63 -9.79 8.16
C ARG A 356 14.30 -9.20 6.79
N PHE A 357 14.82 -8.02 6.48
CA PHE A 357 14.59 -7.34 5.20
C PHE A 357 15.00 -8.20 4.00
N VAL A 358 16.17 -8.86 4.06
CA VAL A 358 16.59 -9.80 3.00
C VAL A 358 15.58 -10.95 2.85
N LYS A 359 15.15 -11.56 3.96
CA LYS A 359 14.16 -12.66 3.94
C LYS A 359 12.82 -12.20 3.36
N ASP A 360 12.34 -11.02 3.77
CA ASP A 360 11.06 -10.47 3.36
C ASP A 360 11.05 -10.10 1.86
N VAL A 361 12.15 -9.55 1.33
CA VAL A 361 12.30 -9.26 -0.10
C VAL A 361 12.24 -10.56 -0.92
N PHE A 362 12.99 -11.59 -0.54
CA PHE A 362 12.96 -12.87 -1.26
C PHE A 362 11.60 -13.58 -1.13
N ALA A 363 10.96 -13.52 0.04
CA ALA A 363 9.62 -14.07 0.23
C ALA A 363 8.58 -13.34 -0.64
N THR A 364 8.67 -12.01 -0.73
CA THR A 364 7.82 -11.18 -1.59
C THR A 364 8.05 -11.50 -3.06
N TYR A 365 9.32 -11.58 -3.48
CA TYR A 365 9.68 -11.97 -4.84
C TYR A 365 9.13 -13.35 -5.21
N ASN A 366 9.24 -14.33 -4.31
CA ASN A 366 8.71 -15.68 -4.54
C ASN A 366 7.19 -15.70 -4.69
N LYS A 367 6.47 -14.79 -4.03
CA LYS A 367 5.03 -14.59 -4.27
C LYS A 367 4.78 -13.97 -5.64
N TYR A 368 5.59 -13.00 -6.06
CA TYR A 368 5.43 -12.32 -7.34
C TYR A 368 5.72 -13.22 -8.55
N ILE A 369 6.67 -14.15 -8.43
CA ILE A 369 6.94 -15.12 -9.50
C ILE A 369 5.85 -16.19 -9.64
N SER A 370 5.09 -16.48 -8.58
CA SER A 370 3.98 -17.45 -8.63
C SER A 370 2.68 -16.87 -9.19
N LEU A 371 2.61 -15.55 -9.39
CA LEU A 371 1.48 -14.89 -10.04
C LEU A 371 1.53 -15.13 -11.56
N LYS A 372 0.40 -15.54 -12.14
CA LYS A 372 0.19 -15.49 -13.59
C LYS A 372 0.02 -14.02 -14.00
N ILE A 373 1.12 -13.39 -14.34
CA ILE A 373 1.17 -12.01 -14.86
C ILE A 373 1.29 -12.13 -16.38
N ASP A 374 0.40 -11.45 -17.11
CA ASP A 374 0.48 -11.38 -18.56
C ASP A 374 1.86 -10.82 -18.96
N LYS A 375 2.47 -11.47 -19.97
CA LYS A 375 3.86 -11.26 -20.38
C LYS A 375 4.13 -9.83 -20.83
#